data_AF-A0A6N2L5E3-F1
#
_entry.id   AF-A0A6N2L5E3-F1
#
_cell.length_a   1.000
_cell.length_b   1.000
_cell.length_c   1.000
_cell.angle_alpha   90.00
_cell.angle_beta   90.00
_cell.angle_gamma   90.00
#
_symmetry.space_group_name_H-M   'P 1'
#
loop_
_entity.id
_entity.type
_entity.pdbx_description
1 polymer ?
#
loop_
_entity_poly.entity_id
_entity_poly.type
_entity_poly.pdbx_seq_one_letter_code
_entity_poly.pdbx_strand_id
1 'polypeptide(L)'
;MELGLVELLRAAWIAGTLPILIASLPCSWLGSFHGLVLGFARRGKIMQSSSHHKFIVPQRIFSHFYVVAVAWTTLLLLVTSVYAYTMTAIVSEPFFYADLGSYLAGRSNIFSFHRPQLMSLENGHRVWLSVFLLLLMEVQVLRRLFETVYVFNYSTSARMHICGYLTGLFFYTAVPLTLCCTFAPEALKFGTNEVFQFIVKGTSSMQDIEFHWRDFINPFLKLGWCQWIGAVIFLWGWIHQHRCHAILGSLREHAGKVDEYVIPRGDWFEIVSSPHYLAEIIIYSGMVFASGGADLTIWLLFGFVVSNLVFAAAETHRWYLQKFDNYPSNRVAIIPFLC
;
A
#
# COMPACT_ATOMS: atom_id res chain seq x y z
N MET A 1 4.10 -6.84 23.50
CA MET A 1 4.54 -5.65 22.74
C MET A 1 3.92 -5.63 21.34
N GLU A 2 3.69 -6.80 20.71
CA GLU A 2 2.99 -6.99 19.42
C GLU A 2 1.59 -6.36 19.34
N LEU A 3 0.75 -6.51 20.37
CA LEU A 3 -0.59 -5.91 20.43
C LEU A 3 -0.57 -4.38 20.25
N GLY A 4 0.50 -3.71 20.71
CA GLY A 4 0.60 -2.26 20.65
C GLY A 4 0.76 -1.72 19.23
N LEU A 5 1.52 -2.39 18.36
CA LEU A 5 1.73 -1.90 16.98
C LEU A 5 0.46 -2.02 16.14
N VAL A 6 -0.19 -3.18 16.22
CA VAL A 6 -1.44 -3.44 15.47
C VAL A 6 -2.53 -2.48 15.93
N GLU A 7 -2.72 -2.31 17.24
CA GLU A 7 -3.70 -1.36 17.79
C GLU A 7 -3.40 0.08 17.40
N LEU A 8 -2.13 0.49 17.44
CA LEU A 8 -1.70 1.83 17.02
C LEU A 8 -2.00 2.08 15.55
N LEU A 9 -1.71 1.12 14.66
CA LEU A 9 -2.03 1.23 13.24
C LEU A 9 -3.53 1.32 12.99
N ARG A 10 -4.33 0.48 13.67
CA ARG A 10 -5.79 0.53 13.57
C ARG A 10 -6.31 1.90 14.03
N ALA A 11 -5.85 2.39 15.16
CA ALA A 11 -6.21 3.71 15.67
C ALA A 11 -5.81 4.82 14.69
N ALA A 12 -4.61 4.73 14.09
CA ALA A 12 -4.14 5.70 13.11
C ALA A 12 -4.99 5.70 11.82
N TRP A 13 -5.36 4.53 11.30
CA TRP A 13 -6.25 4.42 10.14
C TRP A 13 -7.64 4.97 10.43
N ILE A 14 -8.20 4.68 11.61
CA ILE A 14 -9.49 5.23 12.05
C ILE A 14 -9.40 6.76 12.17
N ALA A 15 -8.37 7.27 12.84
CA ALA A 15 -8.15 8.70 13.02
C ALA A 15 -7.95 9.44 11.69
N GLY A 16 -7.32 8.81 10.70
CA GLY A 16 -7.16 9.37 9.35
C GLY A 16 -8.45 9.34 8.53
N THR A 17 -9.28 8.30 8.69
CA THR A 17 -10.50 8.07 7.89
C THR A 17 -11.69 8.87 8.39
N LEU A 18 -11.87 8.94 9.71
CA LEU A 18 -13.04 9.52 10.36
C LEU A 18 -13.30 10.99 9.95
N PRO A 19 -12.29 11.89 9.91
CA PRO A 19 -12.50 13.26 9.46
C PRO A 19 -12.99 13.37 8.01
N ILE A 20 -12.53 12.48 7.13
CA ILE A 20 -12.92 12.45 5.72
C ILE A 20 -14.39 12.01 5.60
N LEU A 21 -14.79 10.98 6.35
CA LEU A 21 -16.18 10.51 6.38
C LEU A 21 -17.11 11.58 6.93
N ILE A 22 -16.76 12.22 8.04
CA ILE A 22 -17.56 13.31 8.64
C ILE A 22 -17.69 14.47 7.64
N ALA A 23 -16.61 14.84 6.95
CA ALA A 23 -16.65 15.89 5.93
C ALA A 23 -17.48 15.50 4.69
N SER A 24 -17.72 14.21 4.45
CA SER A 24 -18.50 13.71 3.31
C SER A 24 -20.01 13.64 3.61
N LEU A 25 -20.43 13.83 4.86
CA LEU A 25 -21.84 13.78 5.23
C LEU A 25 -22.61 15.02 4.74
N PRO A 26 -23.77 14.86 4.08
CA PRO A 26 -24.59 15.96 3.56
C PRO A 26 -25.41 16.64 4.67
N CYS A 27 -24.76 17.06 5.76
CA CYS A 27 -25.40 17.78 6.85
C CYS A 27 -25.02 19.26 6.82
N SER A 28 -26.03 20.15 6.80
CA SER A 28 -25.84 21.60 6.71
C SER A 28 -25.00 22.18 7.86
N TRP A 29 -25.05 21.59 9.06
CA TRP A 29 -24.25 22.03 10.22
C TRP A 29 -22.78 21.63 10.13
N LEU A 30 -22.44 20.64 9.30
CA LEU A 30 -21.05 20.21 9.04
C LEU A 30 -20.40 21.00 7.89
N GLY A 31 -21.09 21.98 7.29
CA GLY A 31 -20.56 22.77 6.18
C GLY A 31 -19.23 23.47 6.50
N SER A 32 -19.09 24.04 7.70
CA SER A 32 -17.85 24.66 8.17
C SER A 32 -16.72 23.64 8.34
N PHE A 33 -17.05 22.43 8.82
CA PHE A 33 -16.08 21.34 8.98
C PHE A 33 -15.63 20.77 7.63
N HIS A 34 -16.57 20.57 6.70
CA HIS A 34 -16.28 20.22 5.32
C HIS A 34 -15.33 21.25 4.68
N GLY A 35 -15.60 22.55 4.86
CA GLY A 35 -14.72 23.63 4.38
C GLY A 35 -13.31 23.60 4.97
N LEU A 36 -13.17 23.24 6.25
CA LEU A 36 -11.87 23.08 6.91
C LEU A 36 -11.10 21.86 6.39
N VAL A 37 -11.74 20.69 6.34
CA VAL A 37 -11.12 19.47 5.80
C VAL A 37 -10.74 19.67 4.34
N LEU A 38 -11.60 20.30 3.55
CA LEU A 38 -11.31 20.67 2.17
C LEU A 38 -10.13 21.66 2.09
N GLY A 39 -10.07 22.66 2.98
CA GLY A 39 -8.96 23.59 3.09
C GLY A 39 -7.61 22.88 3.27
N PHE A 40 -7.57 21.81 4.07
CA PHE A 40 -6.37 20.99 4.26
C PHE A 40 -6.14 19.98 3.13
N ALA A 41 -7.19 19.52 2.47
CA ALA A 41 -7.15 18.54 1.39
C ALA A 41 -6.91 19.16 0.00
N ARG A 42 -7.01 20.49 -0.17
CA ARG A 42 -6.76 21.19 -1.44
C ARG A 42 -5.32 20.96 -1.93
N ARG A 43 -5.18 20.52 -3.18
CA ARG A 43 -3.89 20.31 -3.87
C ARG A 43 -4.02 20.71 -5.33
N GLY A 44 -2.94 21.23 -5.93
CA GLY A 44 -2.86 21.51 -7.36
C GLY A 44 -3.99 22.44 -7.86
N LYS A 45 -4.79 21.94 -8.80
CA LYS A 45 -5.83 22.71 -9.52
C LYS A 45 -6.95 23.27 -8.64
N ILE A 46 -7.14 22.71 -7.45
CA ILE A 46 -8.22 23.06 -6.50
C ILE A 46 -7.78 24.18 -5.55
N MET A 47 -6.50 24.58 -5.58
CA MET A 47 -5.98 25.65 -4.73
C MET A 47 -5.99 27.00 -5.46
N GLN A 48 -6.77 27.97 -4.95
CA GLN A 48 -6.75 29.35 -5.43
C GLN A 48 -5.49 30.07 -4.95
N SER A 49 -4.93 30.95 -5.81
CA SER A 49 -3.65 31.65 -5.61
C SER A 49 -3.56 32.57 -4.39
N SER A 50 -4.66 32.81 -3.67
CA SER A 50 -4.78 33.85 -2.62
C SER A 50 -4.69 33.34 -1.18
N SER A 51 -4.47 32.04 -0.94
CA SER A 51 -4.36 31.49 0.42
C SER A 51 -2.93 31.58 0.97
N HIS A 52 -2.80 32.07 2.21
CA HIS A 52 -1.57 32.41 2.93
C HIS A 52 -0.34 31.53 2.64
N HIS A 53 0.76 32.17 2.20
CA HIS A 53 2.04 31.58 1.79
C HIS A 53 2.80 30.73 2.84
N LYS A 54 2.30 30.56 4.07
CA LYS A 54 3.11 30.01 5.18
C LYS A 54 3.09 28.47 5.30
N PHE A 55 2.14 27.77 4.68
CA PHE A 55 1.93 26.31 4.84
C PHE A 55 1.82 25.54 3.52
N ILE A 56 2.50 26.03 2.49
CA ILE A 56 2.37 25.53 1.12
C ILE A 56 3.70 24.95 0.63
N VAL A 57 3.65 23.71 0.17
CA VAL A 57 4.82 22.97 -0.34
C VAL A 57 4.71 22.83 -1.87
N PRO A 58 5.81 23.05 -2.63
CA PRO A 58 5.86 22.75 -4.07
C PRO A 58 5.56 21.28 -4.36
N GLN A 59 4.69 21.01 -5.35
CA GLN A 59 4.30 19.64 -5.70
C GLN A 59 5.47 18.80 -6.25
N ARG A 60 6.60 19.41 -6.66
CA ARG A 60 7.82 18.67 -7.04
C ARG A 60 8.44 17.88 -5.89
N ILE A 61 8.21 18.29 -4.65
CA ILE A 61 8.69 17.61 -3.44
C ILE A 61 7.92 16.27 -3.21
N PHE A 62 6.87 16.01 -4.00
CA PHE A 62 6.10 14.76 -3.95
C PHE A 62 6.93 13.51 -4.30
N SER A 63 8.03 13.66 -5.05
CA SER A 63 8.96 12.54 -5.30
C SER A 63 9.57 11.96 -4.02
N HIS A 64 9.71 12.76 -2.95
CA HIS A 64 10.26 12.26 -1.68
C HIS A 64 9.38 11.18 -1.06
N PHE A 65 8.06 11.26 -1.21
CA PHE A 65 7.18 10.22 -0.67
C PHE A 65 7.45 8.86 -1.28
N TYR A 66 7.63 8.81 -2.59
CA TYR A 66 7.89 7.57 -3.30
C TYR A 66 9.30 7.04 -3.06
N VAL A 67 10.29 7.92 -2.90
CA VAL A 67 11.65 7.51 -2.47
C VAL A 67 11.60 6.89 -1.08
N VAL A 68 10.93 7.55 -0.12
CA VAL A 68 10.74 7.01 1.23
C VAL A 68 9.93 5.71 1.19
N ALA A 69 8.89 5.64 0.37
CA ALA A 69 8.05 4.44 0.23
C ALA A 69 8.85 3.24 -0.29
N VAL A 70 9.65 3.43 -1.33
CA VAL A 70 10.53 2.38 -1.89
C VAL A 70 11.55 1.95 -0.84
N ALA A 71 12.29 2.88 -0.24
CA ALA A 71 13.29 2.55 0.77
C ALA A 71 12.70 1.80 1.97
N TRP A 72 11.55 2.26 2.47
CA TRP A 72 10.87 1.66 3.61
C TRP A 72 10.25 0.29 3.28
N THR A 73 9.61 0.15 2.13
CA THR A 73 9.00 -1.12 1.69
C THR A 73 10.09 -2.15 1.40
N THR A 74 11.19 -1.76 0.74
CA THR A 74 12.36 -2.62 0.53
C THR A 74 12.95 -3.09 1.85
N LEU A 75 13.13 -2.21 2.83
CA LEU A 75 13.64 -2.58 4.15
C LEU A 75 12.75 -3.63 4.83
N LEU A 76 11.44 -3.38 4.90
CA LEU A 76 10.48 -4.30 5.49
C LEU A 76 10.43 -5.63 4.72
N LEU A 77 10.48 -5.58 3.39
CA LEU A 77 10.49 -6.76 2.54
C LEU A 77 11.73 -7.62 2.80
N LEU A 78 12.92 -7.03 2.82
CA LEU A 78 14.18 -7.75 3.07
C LEU A 78 14.17 -8.40 4.45
N VAL A 79 13.88 -7.63 5.49
CA VAL A 79 13.88 -8.11 6.88
C VAL A 79 12.84 -9.23 7.07
N THR A 80 11.61 -9.03 6.55
CA THR A 80 10.55 -10.05 6.67
C THR A 80 10.87 -11.29 5.85
N SER A 81 11.52 -11.14 4.68
CA SER A 81 11.93 -12.28 3.84
C SER A 81 13.02 -13.12 4.51
N VAL A 82 14.04 -12.48 5.10
CA VAL A 82 15.10 -13.18 5.84
C VAL A 82 14.51 -13.89 7.05
N TYR A 83 13.61 -13.24 7.79
CA TYR A 83 12.88 -13.85 8.89
C TYR A 83 12.06 -15.07 8.43
N ALA A 84 11.30 -14.95 7.33
CA ALA A 84 10.51 -16.04 6.75
C ALA A 84 11.38 -17.24 6.33
N TYR A 85 12.52 -16.96 5.68
CA TYR A 85 13.46 -17.97 5.24
C TYR A 85 14.04 -18.74 6.43
N THR A 86 14.47 -18.02 7.47
CA THR A 86 15.03 -18.61 8.69
C THR A 86 14.00 -19.49 9.41
N MET A 87 12.74 -19.03 9.51
CA MET A 87 11.66 -19.84 10.09
C MET A 87 11.41 -21.12 9.28
N THR A 88 11.52 -21.07 7.95
CA THR A 88 11.30 -22.23 7.07
C THR A 88 12.47 -23.22 7.14
N ALA A 89 13.70 -22.72 7.27
CA ALA A 89 14.90 -23.55 7.44
C ALA A 89 14.89 -24.32 8.77
N ILE A 90 14.49 -23.66 9.87
CA ILE A 90 14.35 -24.29 11.20
C ILE A 90 13.33 -25.44 11.18
N VAL A 91 12.27 -25.35 10.36
CA VAL A 91 11.26 -26.42 10.24
C VAL A 91 11.74 -27.59 9.37
N SER A 92 12.68 -27.36 8.46
CA SER A 92 13.19 -28.39 7.54
C SER A 92 14.23 -29.32 8.19
N GLU A 93 14.90 -28.86 9.23
CA GLU A 93 15.85 -29.61 10.07
C GLU A 93 15.19 -29.88 11.43
N PRO A 94 14.28 -30.89 11.59
CA PRO A 94 14.73 -32.18 12.11
C PRO A 94 13.73 -33.37 11.95
N PHE A 95 13.43 -33.97 10.78
CA PHE A 95 12.54 -35.16 10.78
C PHE A 95 12.82 -36.33 9.83
N PHE A 96 13.84 -36.29 8.97
CA PHE A 96 14.07 -37.45 8.08
C PHE A 96 14.76 -38.66 8.75
N TYR A 97 15.31 -38.50 9.97
CA TYR A 97 15.96 -39.62 10.70
C TYR A 97 15.22 -40.07 11.97
N ALA A 98 14.29 -39.27 12.50
CA ALA A 98 13.57 -39.61 13.75
C ALA A 98 12.34 -40.49 13.51
N ASP A 99 11.79 -40.52 12.30
CA ASP A 99 10.53 -41.19 12.00
C ASP A 99 10.68 -42.71 11.89
N LEU A 100 11.86 -43.27 11.62
CA LEU A 100 12.02 -44.73 11.56
C LEU A 100 12.24 -45.37 12.94
N GLY A 101 12.79 -44.63 13.91
CA GLY A 101 13.08 -45.13 15.26
C GLY A 101 11.87 -45.14 16.20
N SER A 102 10.92 -44.23 15.99
CA SER A 102 9.72 -44.09 16.82
C SER A 102 8.63 -45.12 16.49
N TYR A 103 8.57 -45.62 15.25
CA TYR A 103 7.63 -46.68 14.85
C TYR A 103 8.01 -48.07 15.40
N LEU A 104 9.29 -48.29 15.75
CA LEU A 104 9.75 -49.53 16.39
C LEU A 104 9.64 -49.48 17.92
N ALA A 105 9.71 -48.28 18.51
CA ALA A 105 9.59 -48.07 19.95
C ALA A 105 8.18 -47.62 20.32
N GLY A 106 7.23 -48.57 20.30
CA GLY A 106 5.81 -48.32 20.61
C GLY A 106 5.61 -47.40 21.82
N ARG A 107 5.15 -46.17 21.56
CA ARG A 107 4.80 -45.22 22.63
C ARG A 107 3.63 -44.34 22.21
N SER A 108 2.49 -44.63 22.83
CA SER A 108 1.26 -43.83 22.81
C SER A 108 1.50 -42.47 23.47
N ASN A 109 1.70 -41.42 22.67
CA ASN A 109 1.57 -40.00 23.07
C ASN A 109 1.26 -39.11 21.84
N ILE A 110 0.33 -39.56 20.99
CA ILE A 110 0.08 -39.00 19.65
C ILE A 110 -0.57 -37.60 19.65
N PHE A 111 -1.05 -37.07 20.79
CA PHE A 111 -1.87 -35.84 20.78
C PHE A 111 -1.19 -34.54 21.29
N SER A 112 0.00 -34.62 21.90
CA SER A 112 0.67 -33.44 22.50
C SER A 112 1.71 -32.81 21.57
N PHE A 113 2.42 -33.62 20.79
CA PHE A 113 3.59 -33.19 20.02
C PHE A 113 3.24 -32.53 18.66
N HIS A 114 2.04 -32.74 18.13
CA HIS A 114 1.59 -32.14 16.86
C HIS A 114 1.16 -30.67 16.99
N ARG A 115 0.80 -30.20 18.20
CA ARG A 115 0.25 -28.86 18.41
C ARG A 115 1.27 -27.72 18.21
N PRO A 116 2.53 -27.83 18.68
CA PRO A 116 3.57 -26.83 18.44
C PRO A 116 4.02 -26.76 16.96
N GLN A 117 4.07 -27.90 16.27
CA GLN A 117 4.44 -27.99 14.85
C GLN A 117 3.38 -27.36 13.92
N LEU A 118 2.09 -27.61 14.18
CA LEU A 118 1.01 -27.01 13.40
C LEU A 118 0.98 -25.48 13.54
N MET A 119 1.18 -24.96 14.77
CA MET A 119 1.31 -23.51 15.01
C MET A 119 2.52 -22.90 14.31
N SER A 120 3.66 -23.60 14.27
CA SER A 120 4.86 -23.10 13.59
C SER A 120 4.72 -23.08 12.07
N LEU A 121 4.03 -24.06 11.47
CA LEU A 121 3.75 -24.13 10.03
C LEU A 121 2.74 -23.06 9.59
N GLU A 122 1.66 -22.88 10.38
CA GLU A 122 0.65 -21.84 10.13
C GLU A 122 1.27 -20.44 10.22
N ASN A 123 2.13 -20.21 11.21
CA ASN A 123 2.87 -18.95 11.32
C ASN A 123 3.81 -18.74 10.14
N GLY A 124 4.54 -19.78 9.69
CA GLY A 124 5.41 -19.68 8.50
C GLY A 124 4.64 -19.27 7.24
N HIS A 125 3.47 -19.88 7.00
CA HIS A 125 2.60 -19.50 5.88
C HIS A 125 2.15 -18.04 5.95
N ARG A 126 1.75 -17.57 7.14
CA ARG A 126 1.32 -16.18 7.35
C ARG A 126 2.46 -15.17 7.16
N VAL A 127 3.69 -15.51 7.55
CA VAL A 127 4.86 -14.65 7.28
C VAL A 127 5.13 -14.56 5.77
N TRP A 128 5.10 -15.68 5.05
CA TRP A 128 5.24 -15.68 3.58
C TRP A 128 4.12 -14.94 2.86
N LEU A 129 2.89 -14.96 3.41
CA LEU A 129 1.80 -14.13 2.93
C LEU A 129 2.12 -12.63 3.07
N SER A 130 2.68 -12.19 4.21
CA SER A 130 3.14 -10.81 4.38
C SER A 130 4.26 -10.46 3.40
N VAL A 131 5.21 -11.36 3.14
CA VAL A 131 6.25 -11.17 2.10
C VAL A 131 5.61 -10.98 0.72
N PHE A 132 4.62 -11.81 0.37
CA PHE A 132 3.89 -11.70 -0.89
C PHE A 132 3.18 -10.35 -1.06
N LEU A 133 2.47 -9.89 -0.02
CA LEU A 133 1.81 -8.58 -0.03
C LEU A 133 2.83 -7.43 -0.13
N LEU A 134 3.97 -7.53 0.56
CA LEU A 134 5.06 -6.56 0.45
C LEU A 134 5.69 -6.53 -0.94
N LEU A 135 5.82 -7.67 -1.62
CA LEU A 135 6.27 -7.73 -3.03
C LEU A 135 5.30 -6.99 -3.97
N LEU A 136 3.99 -7.20 -3.82
CA LEU A 136 2.99 -6.45 -4.58
C LEU A 136 3.10 -4.94 -4.29
N MET A 137 3.27 -4.57 -3.02
CA MET A 137 3.45 -3.16 -2.65
C MET A 137 4.74 -2.56 -3.21
N GLU A 138 5.86 -3.32 -3.21
CA GLU A 138 7.14 -2.91 -3.78
C GLU A 138 7.00 -2.59 -5.27
N VAL A 139 6.35 -3.48 -6.03
CA VAL A 139 6.03 -3.26 -7.45
C VAL A 139 5.17 -2.01 -7.66
N GLN A 140 4.20 -1.76 -6.77
CA GLN A 140 3.38 -0.55 -6.81
C GLN A 140 4.21 0.71 -6.58
N VAL A 141 5.02 0.77 -5.52
CA VAL A 141 5.77 1.98 -5.17
C VAL A 141 6.92 2.28 -6.13
N LEU A 142 7.60 1.25 -6.66
CA LEU A 142 8.63 1.39 -7.69
C LEU A 142 8.05 2.01 -8.96
N ARG A 143 6.91 1.49 -9.43
CA ARG A 143 6.24 2.09 -10.60
C ARG A 143 5.79 3.52 -10.31
N ARG A 144 5.23 3.80 -9.13
CA ARG A 144 4.81 5.17 -8.79
C ARG A 144 5.98 6.15 -8.69
N LEU A 145 7.15 5.69 -8.21
CA LEU A 145 8.39 6.46 -8.26
C LEU A 145 8.82 6.72 -9.71
N PHE A 146 8.83 5.68 -10.54
CA PHE A 146 9.15 5.80 -11.97
C PHE A 146 8.23 6.82 -12.68
N GLU A 147 6.91 6.71 -12.50
CA GLU A 147 5.94 7.65 -13.08
C GLU A 147 6.17 9.08 -12.59
N THR A 148 6.54 9.25 -11.32
CA THR A 148 6.81 10.57 -10.74
C THR A 148 8.04 11.24 -11.35
N VAL A 149 9.06 10.46 -11.68
CA VAL A 149 10.31 10.97 -12.27
C VAL A 149 10.19 11.18 -13.78
N TYR A 150 9.54 10.25 -14.48
CA TYR A 150 9.60 10.18 -15.95
C TYR A 150 8.29 10.51 -16.66
N VAL A 151 7.13 10.35 -16.02
CA VAL A 151 5.81 10.54 -16.65
C VAL A 151 5.17 11.87 -16.23
N PHE A 152 5.33 12.26 -14.96
CA PHE A 152 4.70 13.46 -14.42
C PHE A 152 5.57 14.71 -14.57
N ASN A 153 5.19 15.55 -15.53
CA ASN A 153 5.66 16.94 -15.59
C ASN A 153 4.84 17.80 -14.60
N TYR A 154 5.36 17.98 -13.38
CA TYR A 154 4.73 18.88 -12.40
C TYR A 154 4.94 20.35 -12.81
N SER A 155 3.84 21.08 -13.03
CA SER A 155 3.88 22.53 -13.20
C SER A 155 4.58 23.18 -12.00
N THR A 156 5.46 24.15 -12.27
CA THR A 156 6.21 24.92 -11.27
C THR A 156 5.30 25.63 -10.27
N SER A 157 4.07 25.95 -10.70
CA SER A 157 3.02 26.63 -9.92
C SER A 157 2.18 25.68 -9.08
N ALA A 158 2.29 24.36 -9.28
CA ALA A 158 1.48 23.40 -8.55
C ALA A 158 1.96 23.27 -7.10
N ARG A 159 1.01 23.41 -6.18
CA ARG A 159 1.27 23.62 -4.76
C ARG A 159 0.29 22.77 -3.93
N MET A 160 0.68 22.44 -2.71
CA MET A 160 -0.09 21.56 -1.83
C MET A 160 0.07 21.97 -0.37
N HIS A 161 -0.98 21.80 0.43
CA HIS A 161 -0.93 22.09 1.86
C HIS A 161 -0.03 21.09 2.62
N ILE A 162 0.68 21.56 3.65
CA ILE A 162 1.58 20.71 4.45
C ILE A 162 0.86 19.55 5.16
N CYS A 163 -0.40 19.73 5.58
CA CYS A 163 -1.19 18.64 6.15
C CYS A 163 -1.33 17.49 5.16
N GLY A 164 -1.64 17.79 3.90
CA GLY A 164 -1.68 16.78 2.86
C GLY A 164 -0.33 16.10 2.64
N TYR A 165 0.78 16.84 2.85
CA TYR A 165 2.14 16.28 2.72
C TYR A 165 2.39 15.24 3.81
N LEU A 166 2.08 15.60 5.06
CA LEU A 166 2.18 14.70 6.20
C LEU A 166 1.25 13.49 6.07
N THR A 167 0.03 13.67 5.56
CA THR A 167 -0.89 12.54 5.24
C THR A 167 -0.28 11.61 4.20
N GLY A 168 0.36 12.15 3.15
CA GLY A 168 1.07 11.35 2.15
C GLY A 168 2.21 10.54 2.76
N LEU A 169 3.06 11.19 3.58
CA LEU A 169 4.15 10.50 4.26
C LEU A 169 3.66 9.40 5.21
N PHE A 170 2.62 9.70 6.02
CA PHE A 170 1.96 8.72 6.88
C PHE A 170 1.44 7.53 6.06
N PHE A 171 0.77 7.78 4.94
CA PHE A 171 0.23 6.72 4.10
C PHE A 171 1.34 5.79 3.58
N TYR A 172 2.40 6.35 3.01
CA TYR A 172 3.48 5.56 2.42
C TYR A 172 4.36 4.82 3.43
N THR A 173 4.35 5.21 4.71
CA THR A 173 5.02 4.45 5.78
C THR A 173 4.08 3.43 6.42
N ALA A 174 2.81 3.79 6.65
CA ALA A 174 1.84 2.95 7.34
C ALA A 174 1.32 1.79 6.47
N VAL A 175 1.21 1.96 5.14
CA VAL A 175 0.74 0.89 4.23
C VAL A 175 1.63 -0.36 4.31
N PRO A 176 2.93 -0.31 3.95
CA PRO A 176 3.76 -1.51 3.97
C PRO A 176 3.88 -2.08 5.40
N LEU A 177 3.90 -1.22 6.41
CA LEU A 177 3.90 -1.67 7.81
C LEU A 177 2.61 -2.42 8.17
N THR A 178 1.45 -2.00 7.65
CA THR A 178 0.16 -2.69 7.84
C THR A 178 0.17 -4.09 7.21
N LEU A 179 0.82 -4.26 6.05
CA LEU A 179 0.88 -5.56 5.36
C LEU A 179 1.71 -6.62 6.11
N CYS A 180 2.60 -6.18 7.00
CA CYS A 180 3.44 -7.06 7.81
C CYS A 180 3.31 -6.84 9.34
N CYS A 181 2.34 -6.06 9.81
CA CYS A 181 2.32 -5.55 11.19
C CYS A 181 2.29 -6.64 12.28
N THR A 182 1.75 -7.81 11.95
CA THR A 182 1.66 -8.96 12.87
C THR A 182 3.04 -9.54 13.20
N PHE A 183 4.01 -9.45 12.28
CA PHE A 183 5.35 -10.03 12.44
C PHE A 183 6.47 -8.99 12.36
N ALA A 184 6.13 -7.73 12.06
CA ALA A 184 7.10 -6.67 11.88
C ALA A 184 7.98 -6.44 13.12
N PRO A 185 7.46 -6.42 14.38
CA PRO A 185 8.31 -6.25 15.55
C PRO A 185 9.33 -7.38 15.72
N GLU A 186 8.91 -8.63 15.51
CA GLU A 186 9.74 -9.83 15.63
C GLU A 186 10.80 -9.84 14.53
N ALA A 187 10.38 -9.59 13.28
CA ALA A 187 11.27 -9.56 12.13
C ALA A 187 12.30 -8.42 12.24
N LEU A 188 11.87 -7.22 12.65
CA LEU A 188 12.79 -6.09 12.87
C LEU A 188 13.76 -6.36 14.02
N LYS A 189 13.29 -6.92 15.14
CA LYS A 189 14.15 -7.31 16.26
C LYS A 189 15.17 -8.37 15.83
N PHE A 190 14.73 -9.37 15.07
CA PHE A 190 15.59 -10.37 14.47
C PHE A 190 16.65 -9.72 13.58
N GLY A 191 16.25 -8.89 12.62
CA GLY A 191 17.17 -8.17 11.74
C GLY A 191 18.19 -7.31 12.50
N THR A 192 17.77 -6.61 13.57
CA THR A 192 18.70 -5.83 14.40
C THR A 192 19.70 -6.70 15.15
N ASN A 193 19.30 -7.89 15.60
CA ASN A 193 20.18 -8.82 16.27
C ASN A 193 21.21 -9.40 15.28
N GLU A 194 20.79 -9.74 14.06
CA GLU A 194 21.69 -10.22 13.00
C GLU A 194 22.73 -9.15 12.64
N VAL A 195 22.30 -7.89 12.47
CA VAL A 195 23.22 -6.78 12.22
C VAL A 195 24.17 -6.57 13.40
N PHE A 196 23.69 -6.67 14.64
CA PHE A 196 24.53 -6.57 15.83
C PHE A 196 25.58 -7.69 15.89
N GLN A 197 25.17 -8.95 15.62
CA GLN A 197 26.08 -10.09 15.57
C GLN A 197 27.11 -9.92 14.45
N PHE A 198 26.72 -9.40 13.29
CA PHE A 198 27.65 -9.07 12.20
C PHE A 198 28.69 -8.03 12.63
N ILE A 199 28.25 -6.95 13.30
CA ILE A 199 29.13 -5.87 13.78
C ILE A 199 30.12 -6.39 14.84
N VAL A 200 29.66 -7.22 15.78
CA VAL A 200 30.48 -7.68 16.92
C VAL A 200 31.38 -8.85 16.55
N LYS A 201 30.87 -9.82 15.79
CA LYS A 201 31.55 -11.11 15.55
C LYS A 201 32.33 -11.16 14.24
N GLY A 202 32.08 -10.21 13.33
CA GLY A 202 32.73 -10.12 12.02
C GLY A 202 32.33 -11.24 11.05
N THR A 203 32.66 -11.03 9.78
CA THR A 203 32.28 -11.92 8.66
C THR A 203 32.75 -13.38 8.83
N SER A 204 33.78 -13.62 9.64
CA SER A 204 34.41 -14.94 9.82
C SER A 204 33.63 -15.94 10.66
N SER A 205 32.52 -15.56 11.29
CA SER A 205 31.68 -16.46 12.10
C SER A 205 30.32 -16.78 11.50
N MET A 206 29.99 -16.24 10.32
CA MET A 206 28.73 -16.57 9.67
C MET A 206 28.85 -17.92 8.98
N GLN A 207 27.90 -18.82 9.26
CA GLN A 207 27.69 -19.98 8.40
C GLN A 207 27.40 -19.47 6.99
N ASP A 208 28.02 -20.08 5.97
CA ASP A 208 27.65 -19.83 4.59
C ASP A 208 26.17 -20.19 4.44
N ILE A 209 25.30 -19.18 4.43
CA ILE A 209 23.89 -19.37 4.10
C ILE A 209 23.88 -19.65 2.59
N GLU A 210 23.94 -20.92 2.21
CA GLU A 210 23.68 -21.32 0.84
C GLU A 210 22.25 -20.93 0.50
N PHE A 211 22.12 -19.87 -0.28
CA PHE A 211 20.83 -19.36 -0.71
C PHE A 211 20.30 -20.24 -1.84
N HIS A 212 19.39 -21.15 -1.50
CA HIS A 212 18.71 -21.97 -2.49
C HIS A 212 17.47 -21.25 -3.03
N TRP A 213 17.51 -20.85 -4.31
CA TRP A 213 16.39 -20.19 -5.00
C TRP A 213 15.07 -20.97 -4.92
N ARG A 214 15.14 -22.30 -4.87
CA ARG A 214 13.97 -23.18 -4.74
C ARG A 214 13.26 -22.98 -3.40
N ASP A 215 14.01 -22.82 -2.31
CA ASP A 215 13.45 -22.67 -0.97
C ASP A 215 12.79 -21.30 -0.78
N PHE A 216 13.26 -20.29 -1.52
CA PHE A 216 12.61 -18.99 -1.60
C PHE A 216 11.32 -19.01 -2.44
N ILE A 217 11.28 -19.75 -3.55
CA ILE A 217 10.10 -19.79 -4.45
C ILE A 217 8.99 -20.72 -3.95
N ASN A 218 9.35 -21.88 -3.39
CA ASN A 218 8.40 -22.93 -3.02
C ASN A 218 7.25 -22.44 -2.11
N PRO A 219 7.47 -21.54 -1.14
CA PRO A 219 6.39 -20.97 -0.32
C PRO A 219 5.35 -20.19 -1.12
N PHE A 220 5.74 -19.49 -2.20
CA PHE A 220 4.80 -18.75 -3.05
C PHE A 220 3.91 -19.68 -3.87
N LEU A 221 4.44 -20.84 -4.29
CA LEU A 221 3.65 -21.87 -4.98
C LEU A 221 2.62 -22.53 -4.05
N LYS A 222 2.87 -22.50 -2.74
CA LYS A 222 1.94 -22.99 -1.70
C LYS A 222 0.89 -21.95 -1.29
N LEU A 223 0.91 -20.75 -1.88
CA LEU A 223 -0.16 -19.77 -1.65
C LEU A 223 -1.48 -20.25 -2.25
N GLY A 224 -2.58 -19.97 -1.55
CA GLY A 224 -3.92 -20.36 -1.99
C GLY A 224 -4.41 -19.57 -3.21
N TRP A 225 -5.53 -20.02 -3.76
CA TRP A 225 -6.18 -19.37 -4.91
C TRP A 225 -6.59 -17.92 -4.63
N CYS A 226 -6.98 -17.60 -3.38
CA CYS A 226 -7.34 -16.23 -2.98
C CYS A 226 -6.19 -15.24 -3.20
N GLN A 227 -4.95 -15.65 -2.89
CA GLN A 227 -3.75 -14.83 -3.07
C GLN A 227 -3.54 -14.48 -4.54
N TRP A 228 -3.65 -15.46 -5.42
CA TRP A 228 -3.45 -15.27 -6.86
C TRP A 228 -4.60 -14.49 -7.51
N ILE A 229 -5.85 -14.73 -7.10
CA ILE A 229 -7.00 -13.92 -7.54
C ILE A 229 -6.78 -12.45 -7.12
N GLY A 230 -6.38 -12.22 -5.86
CA GLY A 230 -6.05 -10.88 -5.37
C GLY A 230 -4.94 -10.22 -6.18
N ALA A 231 -3.89 -10.97 -6.54
CA ALA A 231 -2.82 -10.47 -7.40
C ALA A 231 -3.28 -10.15 -8.83
N VAL A 232 -4.19 -10.93 -9.41
CA VAL A 232 -4.78 -10.62 -10.72
C VAL A 232 -5.60 -9.33 -10.66
N ILE A 233 -6.44 -9.15 -9.63
CA ILE A 233 -7.20 -7.92 -9.40
C ILE A 233 -6.25 -6.72 -9.23
N PHE A 234 -5.20 -6.91 -8.42
CA PHE A 234 -4.15 -5.91 -8.22
C PHE A 234 -3.49 -5.52 -9.56
N LEU A 235 -3.07 -6.49 -10.38
CA LEU A 235 -2.40 -6.25 -11.65
C LEU A 235 -3.32 -5.55 -12.65
N TRP A 236 -4.61 -5.89 -12.65
CA TRP A 236 -5.60 -5.24 -13.49
C TRP A 236 -5.74 -3.75 -13.15
N GLY A 237 -5.91 -3.43 -11.87
CA GLY A 237 -5.91 -2.03 -11.40
C GLY A 237 -4.58 -1.33 -11.67
N TRP A 238 -3.45 -2.03 -11.49
CA TRP A 238 -2.11 -1.50 -11.75
C TRP A 238 -1.93 -1.10 -13.23
N ILE A 239 -2.37 -1.92 -14.18
CA ILE A 239 -2.27 -1.61 -15.62
C ILE A 239 -3.10 -0.37 -15.96
N HIS A 240 -4.36 -0.32 -15.51
CA HIS A 240 -5.25 0.81 -15.82
C HIS A 240 -4.78 2.11 -15.15
N GLN A 241 -4.29 2.04 -13.91
CA GLN A 241 -3.72 3.21 -13.24
C GLN A 241 -2.53 3.77 -14.04
N HIS A 242 -1.64 2.91 -14.51
CA HIS A 242 -0.47 3.31 -15.30
C HIS A 242 -0.88 4.01 -16.60
N ARG A 243 -1.84 3.42 -17.34
CA ARG A 243 -2.39 4.02 -18.57
C ARG A 243 -3.01 5.38 -18.31
N CYS A 244 -3.80 5.50 -17.24
CA CYS A 244 -4.42 6.76 -16.87
C CYS A 244 -3.38 7.85 -16.53
N HIS A 245 -2.29 7.49 -15.85
CA HIS A 245 -1.20 8.43 -15.57
C HIS A 245 -0.44 8.83 -16.83
N ALA A 246 -0.19 7.89 -17.75
CA ALA A 246 0.43 8.21 -19.04
C ALA A 246 -0.42 9.18 -19.86
N ILE A 247 -1.74 8.98 -19.91
CA ILE A 247 -2.70 9.93 -20.53
C ILE A 247 -2.59 11.30 -19.87
N LEU A 248 -2.67 11.38 -18.54
CA LEU A 248 -2.58 12.65 -17.81
C LEU A 248 -1.22 13.35 -17.99
N GLY A 249 -0.13 12.60 -18.10
CA GLY A 249 1.21 13.10 -18.38
C GLY A 249 1.28 13.72 -19.78
N SER A 250 0.82 12.98 -20.80
CA SER A 250 0.84 13.43 -22.20
C SER A 250 0.04 14.72 -22.42
N LEU A 251 -1.09 14.91 -21.74
CA LEU A 251 -1.91 16.12 -21.87
C LEU A 251 -1.17 17.39 -21.43
N ARG A 252 -0.21 17.27 -20.51
CA ARG A 252 0.59 18.42 -20.06
C ARG A 252 1.73 18.77 -21.01
N GLU A 253 2.23 17.78 -21.74
CA GLU A 253 3.26 18.00 -22.76
C GLU A 253 2.68 18.71 -23.99
N HIS A 254 1.44 18.36 -24.37
CA HIS A 254 0.75 18.95 -25.51
C HIS A 254 0.08 20.30 -25.21
N ALA A 255 -0.18 20.62 -23.94
CA ALA A 255 -0.71 21.91 -23.53
C ALA A 255 0.40 22.98 -23.65
N GLY A 256 0.48 23.67 -24.79
CA GLY A 256 1.49 24.70 -25.08
C GLY A 256 1.51 25.91 -24.14
N LYS A 257 0.60 26.00 -23.15
CA LYS A 257 0.57 27.02 -22.08
C LYS A 257 0.60 26.35 -20.71
N VAL A 258 1.43 26.89 -19.81
CA VAL A 258 1.81 26.31 -18.50
C VAL A 258 0.64 26.07 -17.51
N ASP A 259 -0.56 26.59 -17.78
CA ASP A 259 -1.74 26.45 -16.90
C ASP A 259 -3.05 26.13 -17.65
N GLU A 260 -2.96 25.71 -18.92
CA GLU A 260 -4.14 25.30 -19.68
C GLU A 260 -4.53 23.86 -19.36
N TYR A 261 -5.74 23.67 -18.84
CA TYR A 261 -6.26 22.35 -18.53
C TYR A 261 -7.06 21.79 -19.69
N VAL A 262 -6.83 20.53 -20.02
CA VAL A 262 -7.54 19.79 -21.06
C VAL A 262 -8.36 18.67 -20.43
N ILE A 263 -9.52 18.37 -21.03
CA ILE A 263 -10.38 17.25 -20.61
C ILE A 263 -9.70 15.94 -21.05
N PRO A 264 -9.38 15.02 -20.12
CA PRO A 264 -8.77 13.75 -20.48
C PRO A 264 -9.75 12.83 -21.20
N ARG A 265 -9.26 12.09 -22.19
CA ARG A 265 -9.98 11.11 -23.02
C ARG A 265 -9.17 9.82 -23.13
N GLY A 266 -9.83 8.70 -23.33
CA GLY A 266 -9.22 7.35 -23.41
C GLY A 266 -9.25 6.56 -22.10
N ASP A 267 -9.14 5.23 -22.22
CA ASP A 267 -9.35 4.28 -21.12
C ASP A 267 -10.66 4.57 -20.35
N TRP A 268 -10.67 4.42 -19.03
CA TRP A 268 -11.85 4.69 -18.19
C TRP A 268 -12.20 6.18 -18.04
N PHE A 269 -11.44 7.12 -18.63
CA PHE A 269 -11.84 8.53 -18.60
C PHE A 269 -13.16 8.79 -19.32
N GLU A 270 -13.60 7.91 -20.22
CA GLU A 270 -14.91 8.05 -20.88
C GLU A 270 -16.10 7.81 -19.96
N ILE A 271 -15.88 7.14 -18.82
CA ILE A 271 -16.93 6.73 -17.87
C ILE A 271 -16.82 7.55 -16.58
N VAL A 272 -15.61 7.73 -16.06
CA VAL A 272 -15.37 8.39 -14.79
C VAL A 272 -14.37 9.53 -14.92
N SER A 273 -14.50 10.53 -14.06
CA SER A 273 -13.66 11.73 -14.11
C SER A 273 -12.25 11.50 -13.57
N SER A 274 -12.12 10.61 -12.58
CA SER A 274 -10.84 10.25 -11.94
C SER A 274 -10.59 8.74 -11.96
N PRO A 275 -10.41 8.12 -13.14
CA PRO A 275 -10.23 6.66 -13.27
C PRO A 275 -8.96 6.13 -12.61
N HIS A 276 -7.91 6.93 -12.52
CA HIS A 276 -6.68 6.58 -11.81
C HIS A 276 -6.91 6.36 -10.30
N TYR A 277 -7.88 7.05 -9.70
CA TYR A 277 -8.31 6.82 -8.32
C TYR A 277 -9.15 5.55 -8.19
N LEU A 278 -10.06 5.29 -9.15
CA LEU A 278 -10.79 4.02 -9.21
C LEU A 278 -9.83 2.83 -9.35
N ALA A 279 -8.85 2.94 -10.23
CA ALA A 279 -7.83 1.93 -10.43
C ALA A 279 -7.00 1.68 -9.16
N GLU A 280 -6.69 2.73 -8.39
CA GLU A 280 -6.03 2.59 -7.09
C GLU A 280 -6.92 1.88 -6.06
N ILE A 281 -8.22 2.15 -6.02
CA ILE A 281 -9.17 1.38 -5.18
C ILE A 281 -9.14 -0.11 -5.57
N ILE A 282 -9.08 -0.44 -6.86
CA ILE A 282 -8.98 -1.83 -7.35
C ILE A 282 -7.65 -2.47 -6.93
N ILE A 283 -6.54 -1.73 -6.95
CA ILE A 283 -5.24 -2.22 -6.48
C ILE A 283 -5.31 -2.64 -5.01
N TYR A 284 -5.88 -1.78 -4.15
CA TYR A 284 -6.01 -2.08 -2.72
C TYR A 284 -7.09 -3.13 -2.43
N SER A 285 -8.17 -3.21 -3.21
CA SER A 285 -9.11 -4.32 -3.08
C SER A 285 -8.45 -5.65 -3.41
N GLY A 286 -7.59 -5.68 -4.44
CA GLY A 286 -6.72 -6.82 -4.76
C GLY A 286 -5.85 -7.24 -3.58
N MET A 287 -5.29 -6.28 -2.82
CA MET A 287 -4.53 -6.58 -1.60
C MET A 287 -5.39 -7.16 -0.47
N VAL A 288 -6.64 -6.70 -0.30
CA VAL A 288 -7.60 -7.28 0.68
C VAL A 288 -7.92 -8.74 0.31
N PHE A 289 -8.18 -9.02 -0.96
CA PHE A 289 -8.40 -10.39 -1.44
C PHE A 289 -7.14 -11.24 -1.27
N ALA A 290 -5.98 -10.69 -1.61
CA ALA A 290 -4.72 -11.39 -1.51
C ALA A 290 -4.38 -11.75 -0.06
N SER A 291 -4.73 -10.92 0.91
CA SER A 291 -4.52 -11.20 2.34
C SER A 291 -5.48 -12.24 2.93
N GLY A 292 -6.46 -12.71 2.14
CA GLY A 292 -7.52 -13.63 2.59
C GLY A 292 -8.69 -12.93 3.29
N GLY A 293 -8.69 -11.59 3.38
CA GLY A 293 -9.84 -10.80 3.83
C GLY A 293 -10.19 -10.86 5.33
N ALA A 294 -9.38 -11.53 6.15
CA ALA A 294 -9.65 -11.68 7.59
C ALA A 294 -9.03 -10.57 8.46
N ASP A 295 -8.00 -9.86 7.97
CA ASP A 295 -7.30 -8.85 8.77
C ASP A 295 -8.03 -7.50 8.76
N LEU A 296 -8.60 -7.14 9.92
CA LEU A 296 -9.25 -5.85 10.13
C LEU A 296 -8.34 -4.65 9.81
N THR A 297 -7.04 -4.76 10.05
CA THR A 297 -6.08 -3.67 9.82
C THR A 297 -5.97 -3.36 8.33
N ILE A 298 -6.01 -4.40 7.49
CA ILE A 298 -6.01 -4.27 6.02
C ILE A 298 -7.34 -3.69 5.53
N TRP A 299 -8.46 -4.06 6.16
CA TRP A 299 -9.76 -3.43 5.88
C TRP A 299 -9.82 -1.95 6.26
N LEU A 300 -9.21 -1.56 7.38
CA LEU A 300 -9.12 -0.15 7.79
C LEU A 300 -8.25 0.66 6.82
N LEU A 301 -7.13 0.09 6.37
CA LEU A 301 -6.32 0.66 5.29
C LEU A 301 -7.17 0.83 4.02
N PHE A 302 -7.90 -0.21 3.60
CA PHE A 302 -8.77 -0.13 2.42
C PHE A 302 -9.86 0.93 2.57
N GLY A 303 -10.49 1.02 3.74
CA GLY A 303 -11.49 2.04 4.07
C GLY A 303 -10.93 3.46 3.99
N PHE A 304 -9.69 3.68 4.45
CA PHE A 304 -8.99 4.95 4.28
C PHE A 304 -8.77 5.28 2.80
N VAL A 305 -8.26 4.32 2.02
CA VAL A 305 -8.00 4.49 0.57
C VAL A 305 -9.29 4.88 -0.15
N VAL A 306 -10.36 4.12 0.05
CA VAL A 306 -11.67 4.39 -0.57
C VAL A 306 -12.17 5.77 -0.16
N SER A 307 -12.20 6.08 1.14
CA SER A 307 -12.74 7.36 1.64
C SER A 307 -11.96 8.55 1.08
N ASN A 308 -10.63 8.51 1.14
CA ASN A 308 -9.77 9.58 0.66
C ASN A 308 -9.87 9.79 -0.86
N LEU A 309 -9.87 8.70 -1.63
CA LEU A 309 -9.91 8.76 -3.08
C LEU A 309 -11.29 9.13 -3.63
N VAL A 310 -12.37 8.66 -3.00
CA VAL A 310 -13.74 9.06 -3.36
C VAL A 310 -13.95 10.54 -3.07
N PHE A 311 -13.53 11.02 -1.89
CA PHE A 311 -13.58 12.44 -1.55
C PHE A 311 -12.80 13.29 -2.56
N ALA A 312 -11.55 12.91 -2.87
CA ALA A 312 -10.73 13.62 -3.84
C ALA A 312 -11.32 13.59 -5.28
N ALA A 313 -11.94 12.49 -5.67
CA ALA A 313 -12.58 12.36 -6.98
C ALA A 313 -13.83 13.23 -7.11
N ALA A 314 -14.66 13.32 -6.05
CA ALA A 314 -15.84 14.16 -6.02
C ALA A 314 -15.47 15.64 -6.20
N GLU A 315 -14.44 16.11 -5.49
CA GLU A 315 -13.94 17.48 -5.63
C GLU A 315 -13.34 17.74 -7.02
N THR A 316 -12.62 16.75 -7.57
CA THR A 316 -12.06 16.85 -8.93
C THR A 316 -13.16 16.92 -9.98
N HIS A 317 -14.22 16.14 -9.82
CA HIS A 317 -15.39 16.15 -10.72
C HIS A 317 -16.13 17.49 -10.65
N ARG A 318 -16.38 18.01 -9.45
CA ARG A 318 -17.00 19.32 -9.25
C ARG A 318 -16.19 20.44 -9.89
N TRP A 319 -14.87 20.38 -9.77
CA TRP A 319 -13.96 21.33 -10.42
C TRP A 319 -14.07 21.27 -11.95
N TYR A 320 -14.13 20.06 -12.55
CA TYR A 320 -14.31 19.91 -14.00
C TYR A 320 -15.63 20.52 -14.49
N LEU A 321 -16.74 20.26 -13.80
CA LEU A 321 -18.06 20.82 -14.13
C LEU A 321 -18.10 22.35 -14.05
N GLN A 322 -17.37 22.95 -13.10
CA GLN A 322 -17.30 24.41 -12.96
C GLN A 322 -16.34 25.07 -13.97
N LYS A 323 -15.35 24.32 -14.46
CA LYS A 323 -14.28 24.85 -15.30
C LYS A 323 -14.60 24.77 -16.79
N PHE A 324 -15.30 23.73 -17.22
CA PHE A 324 -15.57 23.45 -18.63
C PHE A 324 -17.06 23.41 -18.90
N ASP A 325 -17.56 24.35 -19.70
CA ASP A 325 -18.96 24.38 -20.12
C ASP A 325 -19.35 23.14 -20.95
N ASN A 326 -18.38 22.58 -21.70
CA ASN A 326 -18.56 21.39 -22.55
C ASN A 326 -18.09 20.08 -21.88
N TYR A 327 -18.11 19.98 -20.54
CA TYR A 327 -17.73 18.74 -19.86
C TYR A 327 -18.76 17.63 -20.12
N PRO A 328 -18.35 16.37 -20.43
CA PRO A 328 -19.31 15.30 -20.72
C PRO A 328 -20.21 14.99 -19.52
N SER A 329 -21.53 15.14 -19.70
CA SER A 329 -22.55 14.95 -18.66
C SER A 329 -22.76 13.49 -18.26
N ASN A 330 -22.31 12.55 -19.09
CA ASN A 330 -22.40 11.11 -18.83
C ASN A 330 -21.31 10.59 -17.88
N ARG A 331 -20.29 11.41 -17.56
CA ARG A 331 -19.19 11.00 -16.68
C ARG A 331 -19.61 11.15 -15.22
N VAL A 332 -19.32 10.12 -14.42
CA VAL A 332 -19.46 10.18 -12.96
C VAL A 332 -18.14 10.55 -12.29
N ALA A 333 -18.16 10.80 -10.98
CA ALA A 333 -16.95 11.16 -10.24
C ALA A 333 -15.95 10.00 -10.14
N ILE A 334 -16.37 8.82 -9.67
CA ILE A 334 -15.47 7.68 -9.41
C ILE A 334 -16.11 6.29 -9.50
N ILE A 335 -17.26 6.03 -8.86
CA ILE A 335 -17.92 4.72 -8.96
C ILE A 335 -19.00 4.80 -10.04
N PRO A 336 -18.89 4.05 -11.14
CA PRO A 336 -19.96 3.93 -12.13
C PRO A 336 -21.26 3.48 -11.45
N PHE A 337 -22.37 4.13 -11.79
CA PHE A 337 -23.73 3.74 -11.35
C PHE A 337 -24.10 3.99 -9.88
N LEU A 338 -23.25 4.69 -9.11
CA LEU A 338 -23.66 5.30 -7.84
C LEU A 338 -23.71 6.82 -8.03
N CYS A 339 -24.90 7.39 -7.81
CA CYS A 339 -25.24 8.79 -8.08
C CYS A 339 -24.50 9.80 -7.20
#